data_AF-A0A4Q7ZEV8-F1
#
_entry.id   AF-A0A4Q7ZEV8-F1
#
_cell.length_a   1.000
_cell.length_b   1.000
_cell.length_c   1.000
_cell.angle_alpha   90.00
_cell.angle_beta   90.00
_cell.angle_gamma   90.00
#
_symmetry.space_group_name_H-M   'P 1'
#
loop_
_entity.id
_entity.type
_entity.pdbx_description
1 polymer ?
#
loop_
_entity_poly.entity_id
_entity_poly.type
_entity_poly.pdbx_seq_one_letter_code
_entity_poly.pdbx_strand_id
1 'polypeptide(L)'
;MSDTAVRGRRLRWPVRAVAAVRARAVAPVEPGVRDRGAWVVHTARLPVWPLTAMFGCMPLWWALGAFQLAWPCFGVLLFVLLTTRGRIRLPAGTTVWLVFLGIVAVSAVRLNRPTALATFSLRLGMLVTAFLVGLYVYNLARDRVPWARVAAPVCVYWVAVVALGWLGVLAPRFSAASPVELALPVGLAAQPFLQDLTHLDATEFNPYSANPIYRPAAPYPYTNNWGTGLAFLVPFVLAYLTAVRRGPLRLVLLISLPLSLVPAFLTLNRGMFIGLGAGVLYLLGREIARGRVRLLLPVAVILLVGWLVTLIIPVVDLIRNRTSTTDTNIDRYDLYVQTWAAVLHSPLLGYGQPTSVDTTHSVEPLGTQGLLWQLLYSYGIPAAACYYLLLLVVARRLSAAVSASGLWLSALPVIAAVITPFYGYVDPNMSVLFAGVGLGLAAVDGAVNRDPGVPR
;
A
#
# COMPACT_ATOMS: atom_id res chain seq x y z
N MET A 1 -14.61 -83.10 27.33
CA MET A 1 -14.81 -83.87 26.08
C MET A 1 -15.71 -83.02 25.21
N SER A 2 -15.41 -82.61 23.99
CA SER A 2 -14.24 -82.69 23.13
C SER A 2 -14.44 -81.64 22.05
N ASP A 3 -13.33 -81.08 21.63
CA ASP A 3 -13.10 -80.14 20.54
C ASP A 3 -13.70 -80.61 19.20
N THR A 4 -14.10 -79.66 18.33
CA THR A 4 -13.74 -79.69 16.89
C THR A 4 -14.31 -78.47 16.14
N ALA A 5 -13.39 -77.63 15.69
CA ALA A 5 -13.60 -76.61 14.68
C ALA A 5 -13.54 -77.22 13.27
N VAL A 6 -14.41 -76.78 12.35
CA VAL A 6 -14.14 -76.83 10.90
C VAL A 6 -14.63 -75.54 10.23
N ARG A 7 -13.69 -74.85 9.58
CA ARG A 7 -13.87 -73.68 8.71
C ARG A 7 -14.62 -74.05 7.44
N GLY A 8 -15.52 -73.16 7.00
CA GLY A 8 -16.05 -73.13 5.63
C GLY A 8 -16.35 -71.70 5.20
N ARG A 9 -15.42 -71.07 4.47
CA ARG A 9 -15.61 -69.77 3.82
C ARG A 9 -16.61 -69.93 2.66
N ARG A 10 -17.66 -69.10 2.61
CA ARG A 10 -18.33 -68.74 1.36
C ARG A 10 -18.44 -67.23 1.24
N LEU A 11 -17.96 -66.73 0.10
CA LEU A 11 -17.87 -65.33 -0.29
C LEU A 11 -19.25 -64.66 -0.29
N ARG A 12 -19.36 -63.51 0.39
CA ARG A 12 -20.45 -62.57 0.20
C ARG A 12 -19.91 -61.36 -0.55
N TRP A 13 -20.39 -61.17 -1.78
CA TRP A 13 -20.21 -59.94 -2.54
C TRP A 13 -20.94 -58.80 -1.81
N PRO A 14 -20.30 -57.65 -1.51
CA PRO A 14 -21.04 -56.50 -1.07
C PRO A 14 -21.70 -55.84 -2.28
N VAL A 15 -23.02 -56.00 -2.38
CA VAL A 15 -23.87 -55.15 -3.22
C VAL A 15 -23.65 -53.72 -2.74
N ARG A 16 -23.10 -52.86 -3.62
CA ARG A 16 -23.00 -51.42 -3.36
C ARG A 16 -24.40 -50.86 -3.15
N ALA A 17 -24.72 -50.49 -1.92
CA ALA A 17 -25.89 -49.68 -1.62
C ALA A 17 -25.72 -48.33 -2.34
N VAL A 18 -26.52 -48.12 -3.37
CA VAL A 18 -26.71 -46.80 -3.98
C VAL A 18 -27.35 -45.93 -2.91
N ALA A 19 -26.63 -44.89 -2.47
CA ALA A 19 -27.16 -43.92 -1.53
C ALA A 19 -28.39 -43.26 -2.15
N ALA A 20 -29.56 -43.52 -1.55
CA ALA A 20 -30.80 -42.84 -1.90
C ALA A 20 -30.62 -41.34 -1.65
N VAL A 21 -30.59 -40.56 -2.73
CA VAL A 21 -30.74 -39.11 -2.68
C VAL A 21 -32.09 -38.84 -2.05
N ARG A 22 -32.11 -38.40 -0.79
CA ARG A 22 -33.31 -37.83 -0.17
C ARG A 22 -33.65 -36.54 -0.91
N ALA A 23 -34.47 -36.65 -1.94
CA ALA A 23 -35.24 -35.52 -2.43
C ALA A 23 -36.10 -35.02 -1.26
N ARG A 24 -35.74 -33.86 -0.71
CA ARG A 24 -36.63 -33.15 0.21
C ARG A 24 -37.87 -32.78 -0.59
N ALA A 25 -39.02 -33.31 -0.19
CA ALA A 25 -40.31 -32.88 -0.70
C ALA A 25 -40.42 -31.36 -0.51
N VAL A 26 -40.56 -30.64 -1.62
CA VAL A 26 -40.92 -29.24 -1.63
C VAL A 26 -42.39 -29.19 -1.21
N ALA A 27 -42.67 -28.65 -0.03
CA ALA A 27 -44.05 -28.42 0.39
C ALA A 27 -44.73 -27.43 -0.57
N PRO A 28 -46.02 -27.61 -0.90
CA PRO A 28 -46.72 -26.70 -1.78
C PRO A 28 -46.83 -25.34 -1.09
N VAL A 29 -46.26 -24.32 -1.73
CA VAL A 29 -46.37 -22.91 -1.30
C VAL A 29 -47.79 -22.45 -1.62
N GLU A 30 -48.51 -21.95 -0.62
CA GLU A 30 -49.83 -21.34 -0.83
C GLU A 30 -49.76 -20.22 -1.86
N PRO A 31 -50.65 -20.19 -2.88
CA PRO A 31 -50.66 -19.14 -3.87
C PRO A 31 -51.21 -17.85 -3.23
N GLY A 32 -50.32 -16.92 -2.85
CA GLY A 32 -50.72 -15.60 -2.39
C GLY A 32 -49.75 -14.88 -1.46
N VAL A 33 -48.82 -15.58 -0.82
CA VAL A 33 -47.84 -14.94 0.07
C VAL A 33 -46.55 -14.67 -0.70
N ARG A 34 -46.37 -13.42 -1.14
CA ARG A 34 -45.06 -12.95 -1.63
C ARG A 34 -44.08 -12.99 -0.47
N ASP A 35 -43.25 -14.04 -0.43
CA ASP A 35 -42.13 -14.13 0.49
C ASP A 35 -41.17 -12.97 0.22
N ARG A 36 -41.20 -11.96 1.09
CA ARG A 36 -40.33 -10.76 1.00
C ARG A 36 -38.85 -11.10 1.21
N GLY A 37 -38.52 -12.37 1.49
CA GLY A 37 -37.16 -12.91 1.64
C GLY A 37 -36.59 -13.66 0.44
N ALA A 38 -37.33 -13.87 -0.66
CA ALA A 38 -36.90 -14.75 -1.76
C ALA A 38 -35.77 -14.19 -2.66
N TRP A 39 -35.24 -13.00 -2.38
CA TRP A 39 -34.04 -12.46 -3.04
C TRP A 39 -32.81 -12.53 -2.13
N VAL A 40 -32.53 -13.70 -1.54
CA VAL A 40 -31.17 -13.97 -1.05
C VAL A 40 -30.30 -14.30 -2.26
N VAL A 41 -29.91 -13.26 -3.00
CA VAL A 41 -28.80 -13.34 -3.95
C VAL A 41 -27.60 -13.81 -3.14
N HIS A 42 -27.07 -14.98 -3.48
CA HIS A 42 -25.89 -15.53 -2.84
C HIS A 42 -24.75 -14.53 -3.03
N THR A 43 -24.35 -13.83 -1.97
CA THR A 43 -23.19 -12.93 -2.01
C THR A 43 -21.95 -13.80 -2.21
N ALA A 44 -21.43 -13.85 -3.43
CA ALA A 44 -20.18 -14.55 -3.73
C ALA A 44 -19.08 -14.00 -2.81
N ARG A 45 -18.32 -14.89 -2.17
CA ARG A 45 -17.19 -14.49 -1.32
C ARG A 45 -16.10 -13.86 -2.20
N LEU A 46 -15.57 -12.73 -1.77
CA LEU A 46 -14.44 -12.12 -2.48
C LEU A 46 -13.21 -13.03 -2.45
N PRO A 47 -12.58 -13.30 -3.60
CA PRO A 47 -11.34 -14.07 -3.63
C PRO A 47 -10.14 -13.23 -3.17
N VAL A 48 -9.13 -13.89 -2.60
CA VAL A 48 -7.86 -13.22 -2.21
C VAL A 48 -6.87 -13.11 -3.38
N TRP A 49 -6.99 -13.99 -4.38
CA TRP A 49 -6.04 -14.08 -5.49
C TRP A 49 -5.77 -12.74 -6.23
N PRO A 50 -6.71 -11.79 -6.39
CA PRO A 50 -6.41 -10.52 -7.05
C PRO A 50 -5.36 -9.71 -6.28
N LEU A 51 -5.44 -9.70 -4.94
CA LEU A 51 -4.43 -9.05 -4.10
C LEU A 51 -3.11 -9.82 -4.15
N THR A 52 -3.15 -11.16 -4.19
CA THR A 52 -1.94 -11.97 -4.35
C THR A 52 -1.25 -11.71 -5.68
N ALA A 53 -2.00 -11.60 -6.78
CA ALA A 53 -1.46 -11.26 -8.09
C ALA A 53 -0.89 -9.82 -8.08
N MET A 54 -1.65 -8.86 -7.55
CA MET A 54 -1.26 -7.45 -7.49
C MET A 54 0.00 -7.23 -6.65
N PHE A 55 0.01 -7.66 -5.39
CA PHE A 55 1.10 -7.41 -4.44
C PHE A 55 2.16 -8.52 -4.43
N GLY A 56 1.73 -9.78 -4.48
CA GLY A 56 2.62 -10.94 -4.36
C GLY A 56 3.47 -11.20 -5.61
N CYS A 57 2.96 -10.89 -6.80
CA CYS A 57 3.72 -10.99 -8.05
C CYS A 57 4.47 -9.69 -8.39
N MET A 58 4.68 -8.78 -7.42
CA MET A 58 5.39 -7.52 -7.69
C MET A 58 6.76 -7.69 -8.37
N PRO A 59 7.64 -8.65 -7.98
CA PRO A 59 8.90 -8.85 -8.70
C PRO A 59 8.72 -9.13 -10.19
N LEU A 60 7.65 -9.85 -10.56
CA LEU A 60 7.31 -10.11 -11.96
C LEU A 60 6.87 -8.81 -12.65
N TRP A 61 5.96 -8.05 -12.05
CA TRP A 61 5.51 -6.78 -12.64
C TRP A 61 6.64 -5.76 -12.77
N TRP A 62 7.55 -5.74 -11.81
CA TRP A 62 8.77 -4.92 -11.88
C TRP A 62 9.68 -5.39 -13.00
N ALA A 63 10.05 -6.67 -13.06
CA ALA A 63 10.91 -7.20 -14.12
C ALA A 63 10.33 -7.03 -15.53
N LEU A 64 9.00 -6.98 -15.67
CA LEU A 64 8.33 -6.69 -16.93
C LEU A 64 8.35 -5.19 -17.30
N GLY A 65 8.65 -4.28 -16.37
CA GLY A 65 8.46 -2.83 -16.55
C GLY A 65 6.99 -2.41 -16.51
N ALA A 66 6.12 -3.26 -15.96
CA ALA A 66 4.68 -3.05 -15.89
C ALA A 66 4.20 -2.63 -14.49
N PHE A 67 5.10 -2.51 -13.51
CA PHE A 67 4.73 -2.39 -12.09
C PHE A 67 3.72 -1.28 -11.81
N GLN A 68 3.99 -0.05 -12.25
CA GLN A 68 3.06 1.06 -12.06
C GLN A 68 1.89 1.01 -13.05
N LEU A 69 2.11 0.55 -14.28
CA LEU A 69 1.09 0.49 -15.32
C LEU A 69 0.01 -0.58 -15.06
N ALA A 70 0.37 -1.68 -14.40
CA ALA A 70 -0.56 -2.76 -14.06
C ALA A 70 -1.49 -2.39 -12.90
N TRP A 71 -1.12 -1.42 -12.07
CA TRP A 71 -1.84 -1.09 -10.85
C TRP A 71 -3.28 -0.58 -11.09
N PRO A 72 -3.53 0.35 -12.03
CA PRO A 72 -4.90 0.71 -12.43
C PRO A 72 -5.70 -0.47 -12.98
N CYS A 73 -5.07 -1.39 -13.72
CA CYS A 73 -5.73 -2.58 -14.25
C CYS A 73 -6.23 -3.50 -13.12
N PHE A 74 -5.43 -3.67 -12.06
CA PHE A 74 -5.90 -4.34 -10.84
C PHE A 74 -7.02 -3.57 -10.15
N GLY A 75 -6.99 -2.24 -10.15
CA GLY A 75 -8.11 -1.41 -9.70
C GLY A 75 -9.42 -1.77 -10.41
N VAL A 76 -9.41 -1.81 -11.74
CA VAL A 76 -10.58 -2.22 -12.55
C VAL A 76 -11.05 -3.63 -12.17
N LEU A 77 -10.14 -4.59 -12.03
CA LEU A 77 -10.48 -5.95 -11.60
C LEU A 77 -11.16 -5.96 -10.22
N LEU A 78 -10.60 -5.25 -9.23
CA LEU A 78 -11.19 -5.15 -7.90
C LEU A 78 -12.57 -4.48 -7.93
N PHE A 79 -12.75 -3.46 -8.77
CA PHE A 79 -14.05 -2.81 -8.97
C PHE A 79 -15.10 -3.78 -9.54
N VAL A 80 -14.75 -4.55 -10.57
CA VAL A 80 -15.64 -5.58 -11.15
C VAL A 80 -16.00 -6.63 -10.11
N LEU A 81 -15.03 -7.12 -9.34
CA LEU A 81 -15.30 -8.10 -8.27
C LEU A 81 -16.15 -7.53 -7.13
N LEU A 82 -15.96 -6.25 -6.78
CA LEU A 82 -16.76 -5.58 -5.77
C LEU A 82 -18.21 -5.38 -6.23
N THR A 83 -18.42 -4.97 -7.48
CA THR A 83 -19.75 -4.70 -8.02
C THR A 83 -20.54 -5.98 -8.31
N THR A 84 -19.88 -7.01 -8.87
CA THR A 84 -20.50 -8.32 -9.15
C THR A 84 -20.94 -9.08 -7.90
N ARG A 85 -20.29 -8.86 -6.75
CA ARG A 85 -20.68 -9.50 -5.48
C ARG A 85 -21.99 -8.97 -4.87
N GLY A 86 -22.42 -7.76 -5.26
CA GLY A 86 -23.57 -7.06 -4.69
C GLY A 86 -23.24 -6.27 -3.41
N ARG A 87 -23.74 -6.70 -2.23
CA ARG A 87 -23.69 -5.89 -0.99
C ARG A 87 -22.25 -5.59 -0.53
N ILE A 88 -21.79 -4.34 -0.72
CA ILE A 88 -20.49 -3.84 -0.25
C ILE A 88 -20.69 -3.06 1.06
N ARG A 89 -19.83 -3.29 2.04
CA ARG A 89 -19.76 -2.47 3.26
C ARG A 89 -18.78 -1.33 3.04
N LEU A 90 -19.21 -0.10 3.28
CA LEU A 90 -18.38 1.09 3.11
C LEU A 90 -17.73 1.47 4.46
N PRO A 91 -16.39 1.45 4.59
CA PRO A 91 -15.72 1.86 5.81
C PRO A 91 -15.78 3.37 6.01
N ALA A 92 -15.46 3.83 7.23
CA ALA A 92 -15.37 5.25 7.54
C ALA A 92 -14.36 5.97 6.62
N GLY A 93 -14.69 7.19 6.21
CA GLY A 93 -13.89 7.98 5.27
C GLY A 93 -14.27 7.78 3.80
N THR A 94 -15.08 6.77 3.46
CA THR A 94 -15.49 6.50 2.06
C THR A 94 -16.06 7.72 1.36
N THR A 95 -17.02 8.42 1.98
CA THR A 95 -17.63 9.62 1.37
C THR A 95 -16.61 10.73 1.11
N VAL A 96 -15.70 10.98 2.06
CA VAL A 96 -14.66 12.01 1.91
C VAL A 96 -13.69 11.63 0.78
N TRP A 97 -13.34 10.34 0.66
CA TRP A 97 -12.52 9.83 -0.44
C TRP A 97 -13.20 9.99 -1.80
N LEU A 98 -14.51 9.71 -1.90
CA LEU A 98 -15.27 9.89 -3.14
C LEU A 98 -15.39 11.37 -3.54
N VAL A 99 -15.60 12.27 -2.58
CA VAL A 99 -15.58 13.72 -2.83
C VAL A 99 -14.20 14.15 -3.31
N PHE A 100 -13.14 13.69 -2.65
CA PHE A 100 -11.75 13.96 -3.07
C PHE A 100 -11.50 13.47 -4.51
N LEU A 101 -11.84 12.22 -4.85
CA LEU A 101 -11.71 11.69 -6.21
C LEU A 101 -12.54 12.48 -7.22
N GLY A 102 -13.74 12.94 -6.84
CA GLY A 102 -14.58 13.80 -7.67
C GLY A 102 -13.90 15.14 -7.98
N ILE A 103 -13.30 15.79 -6.99
CA ILE A 103 -12.56 17.06 -7.19
C ILE A 103 -11.37 16.83 -8.13
N VAL A 104 -10.59 15.77 -7.88
CA VAL A 104 -9.46 15.40 -8.76
C VAL A 104 -9.96 15.13 -10.18
N ALA A 105 -11.05 14.38 -10.36
CA ALA A 105 -11.59 14.11 -11.70
C ALA A 105 -12.05 15.39 -12.40
N VAL A 106 -12.71 16.31 -11.69
CA VAL A 106 -13.16 17.59 -12.25
C VAL A 106 -11.98 18.49 -12.62
N SER A 107 -10.84 18.44 -11.92
CA SER A 107 -9.67 19.25 -12.30
C SER A 107 -9.10 18.89 -13.67
N ALA A 108 -9.50 17.77 -14.28
CA ALA A 108 -9.13 17.41 -15.65
C ALA A 108 -9.52 18.48 -16.68
N VAL A 109 -10.55 19.30 -16.39
CA VAL A 109 -10.96 20.43 -17.27
C VAL A 109 -9.87 21.51 -17.40
N ARG A 110 -8.85 21.49 -16.54
CA ARG A 110 -7.71 22.43 -16.55
C ARG A 110 -6.53 21.94 -17.37
N LEU A 111 -6.56 20.70 -17.88
CA LEU A 111 -5.49 20.16 -18.71
C LEU A 111 -5.43 20.90 -20.05
N ASN A 112 -4.25 21.39 -20.39
CA ASN A 112 -4.01 22.21 -21.58
C ASN A 112 -3.29 21.46 -22.72
N ARG A 113 -2.90 20.19 -22.50
CA ARG A 113 -2.14 19.39 -23.45
C ARG A 113 -2.68 17.96 -23.51
N PRO A 114 -2.85 17.35 -24.69
CA PRO A 114 -3.29 15.95 -24.80
C PRO A 114 -2.36 14.97 -24.07
N THR A 115 -1.05 15.21 -24.08
CA THR A 115 -0.06 14.38 -23.38
C THR A 115 -0.23 14.40 -21.86
N ALA A 116 -0.81 15.47 -21.30
CA ALA A 116 -1.14 15.58 -19.90
C ALA A 116 -2.27 14.62 -19.46
N LEU A 117 -3.14 14.24 -20.39
CA LEU A 117 -4.26 13.35 -20.10
C LEU A 117 -3.77 11.96 -19.68
N ALA A 118 -2.68 11.46 -20.27
CA ALA A 118 -2.14 10.15 -19.95
C ALA A 118 -1.58 10.11 -18.51
N THR A 119 -0.75 11.10 -18.14
CA THR A 119 -0.15 11.17 -16.80
C THR A 119 -1.20 11.45 -15.72
N PHE A 120 -2.17 12.30 -16.02
CA PHE A 120 -3.33 12.56 -15.17
C PHE A 120 -4.17 11.29 -14.97
N SER A 121 -4.49 10.57 -16.05
CA SER A 121 -5.30 9.35 -15.99
C SER A 121 -4.59 8.25 -15.20
N LEU A 122 -3.27 8.12 -15.33
CA LEU A 122 -2.49 7.17 -14.54
C LEU A 122 -2.57 7.52 -13.05
N ARG A 123 -2.36 8.79 -12.68
CA ARG A 123 -2.46 9.26 -11.28
C ARG A 123 -3.87 9.08 -10.71
N LEU A 124 -4.90 9.46 -11.46
CA LEU A 124 -6.29 9.24 -11.06
C LEU A 124 -6.56 7.74 -10.88
N GLY A 125 -6.08 6.92 -11.82
CA GLY A 125 -6.14 5.45 -11.73
C GLY A 125 -5.49 4.92 -10.46
N MET A 126 -4.32 5.43 -10.06
CA MET A 126 -3.66 5.06 -8.79
C MET A 126 -4.50 5.44 -7.57
N LEU A 127 -5.10 6.64 -7.55
CA LEU A 127 -5.96 7.10 -6.45
C LEU A 127 -7.23 6.25 -6.34
N VAL A 128 -7.85 5.91 -7.48
CA VAL A 128 -9.02 5.02 -7.55
C VAL A 128 -8.65 3.61 -7.12
N THR A 129 -7.52 3.06 -7.59
CA THR A 129 -7.05 1.75 -7.17
C THR A 129 -6.82 1.69 -5.66
N ALA A 130 -6.19 2.70 -5.07
CA ALA A 130 -5.98 2.72 -3.62
C ALA A 130 -7.30 2.68 -2.84
N PHE A 131 -8.29 3.46 -3.26
CA PHE A 131 -9.65 3.40 -2.70
C PHE A 131 -10.24 1.99 -2.77
N LEU A 132 -10.17 1.37 -3.95
CA LEU A 132 -10.72 0.05 -4.19
C LEU A 132 -9.97 -1.03 -3.40
N VAL A 133 -8.65 -0.93 -3.24
CA VAL A 133 -7.86 -1.83 -2.38
C VAL A 133 -8.32 -1.73 -0.94
N GLY A 134 -8.47 -0.53 -0.39
CA GLY A 134 -8.94 -0.35 0.99
C GLY A 134 -10.34 -0.91 1.19
N LEU A 135 -11.24 -0.67 0.24
CA LEU A 135 -12.61 -1.21 0.26
C LEU A 135 -12.62 -2.74 0.14
N TYR A 136 -11.80 -3.30 -0.74
CA TYR A 136 -11.69 -4.73 -0.98
C TYR A 136 -11.14 -5.47 0.24
N VAL A 137 -10.04 -4.96 0.81
CA VAL A 137 -9.42 -5.52 2.02
C VAL A 137 -10.35 -5.45 3.22
N TYR A 138 -11.04 -4.30 3.40
CA TYR A 138 -12.05 -4.17 4.45
C TYR A 138 -13.14 -5.23 4.32
N ASN A 139 -13.69 -5.41 3.12
CA ASN A 139 -14.76 -6.36 2.90
C ASN A 139 -14.29 -7.83 3.03
N LEU A 140 -13.10 -8.18 2.53
CA LEU A 140 -12.51 -9.52 2.75
C LEU A 140 -12.41 -9.86 4.24
N ALA A 141 -11.89 -8.93 5.06
CA ALA A 141 -11.77 -9.13 6.50
C ALA A 141 -13.15 -9.26 7.16
N ARG A 142 -14.14 -8.44 6.77
CA ARG A 142 -15.52 -8.51 7.27
C ARG A 142 -16.28 -9.76 6.82
N ASP A 143 -15.87 -10.37 5.72
CA ASP A 143 -16.37 -11.67 5.25
C ASP A 143 -15.67 -12.86 5.93
N ARG A 144 -14.91 -12.59 7.01
CA ARG A 144 -14.22 -13.57 7.86
C ARG A 144 -13.16 -14.39 7.12
N VAL A 145 -12.58 -13.84 6.06
CA VAL A 145 -11.34 -14.41 5.50
C VAL A 145 -10.26 -14.29 6.56
N PRO A 146 -9.47 -15.35 6.83
CA PRO A 146 -8.47 -15.31 7.90
C PRO A 146 -7.50 -14.15 7.72
N TRP A 147 -7.23 -13.43 8.81
CA TRP A 147 -6.36 -12.26 8.85
C TRP A 147 -5.03 -12.48 8.11
N ALA A 148 -4.38 -13.63 8.36
CA ALA A 148 -3.14 -14.01 7.72
C ALA A 148 -3.24 -14.06 6.19
N ARG A 149 -4.36 -14.57 5.64
CA ARG A 149 -4.57 -14.64 4.18
C ARG A 149 -4.82 -13.27 3.56
N VAL A 150 -5.54 -12.39 4.26
CA VAL A 150 -5.81 -11.02 3.77
C VAL A 150 -4.52 -10.19 3.76
N ALA A 151 -3.68 -10.33 4.79
CA ALA A 151 -2.46 -9.54 4.95
C ALA A 151 -1.24 -10.12 4.20
N ALA A 152 -1.21 -11.43 3.92
CA ALA A 152 -0.07 -12.10 3.29
C ALA A 152 0.40 -11.46 1.97
N PRO A 153 -0.48 -11.03 1.03
CA PRO A 153 -0.02 -10.40 -0.21
C PRO A 153 0.86 -9.16 0.00
N VAL A 154 0.47 -8.27 0.91
CA VAL A 154 1.25 -7.06 1.25
C VAL A 154 2.53 -7.42 2.00
N CYS A 155 2.53 -8.49 2.81
CA CYS A 155 3.74 -9.00 3.44
C CYS A 155 4.73 -9.64 2.44
N VAL A 156 4.24 -10.30 1.39
CA VAL A 156 5.09 -10.79 0.30
C VAL A 156 5.65 -9.61 -0.51
N TYR A 157 4.83 -8.58 -0.74
CA TYR A 157 5.28 -7.33 -1.34
C TYR A 157 6.42 -6.68 -0.54
N TRP A 158 6.34 -6.66 0.80
CA TRP A 158 7.45 -6.23 1.64
C TRP A 158 8.74 -7.01 1.37
N VAL A 159 8.68 -8.34 1.31
CA VAL A 159 9.86 -9.18 1.05
C VAL A 159 10.46 -8.83 -0.31
N ALA A 160 9.63 -8.60 -1.33
CA ALA A 160 10.06 -8.15 -2.64
C ALA A 160 10.73 -6.76 -2.61
N VAL A 161 10.16 -5.78 -1.90
CA VAL A 161 10.76 -4.44 -1.73
C VAL A 161 12.13 -4.53 -1.04
N VAL A 162 12.27 -5.39 -0.03
CA VAL A 162 13.57 -5.60 0.64
C VAL A 162 14.58 -6.27 -0.29
N ALA A 163 14.17 -7.30 -1.03
CA ALA A 163 15.04 -8.00 -1.97
C ALA A 163 15.53 -7.07 -3.10
N LEU A 164 14.64 -6.25 -3.67
CA LEU A 164 15.00 -5.26 -4.69
C LEU A 164 15.81 -4.09 -4.11
N GLY A 165 15.59 -3.72 -2.85
CA GLY A 165 16.47 -2.81 -2.13
C GLY A 165 17.90 -3.36 -2.07
N TRP A 166 18.07 -4.66 -1.77
CA TRP A 166 19.37 -5.32 -1.80
C TRP A 166 19.97 -5.42 -3.20
N LEU A 167 19.17 -5.56 -4.26
CA LEU A 167 19.66 -5.44 -5.63
C LEU A 167 20.33 -4.07 -5.85
N GLY A 168 19.73 -2.99 -5.36
CA GLY A 168 20.35 -1.64 -5.40
C GLY A 168 21.63 -1.51 -4.57
N VAL A 169 21.80 -2.32 -3.52
CA VAL A 169 23.02 -2.34 -2.71
C VAL A 169 24.13 -3.16 -3.38
N LEU A 170 23.79 -4.34 -3.90
CA LEU A 170 24.75 -5.31 -4.45
C LEU A 170 25.11 -5.02 -5.90
N ALA A 171 24.18 -4.45 -6.67
CA ALA A 171 24.35 -4.09 -8.07
C ALA A 171 23.87 -2.63 -8.30
N PRO A 172 24.56 -1.63 -7.72
CA PRO A 172 24.09 -0.24 -7.73
C PRO A 172 23.95 0.36 -9.13
N ARG A 173 24.70 -0.15 -10.12
CA ARG A 173 24.65 0.29 -11.52
C ARG A 173 23.75 -0.59 -12.40
N PHE A 174 22.98 -1.51 -11.81
CA PHE A 174 22.03 -2.31 -12.58
C PHE A 174 21.00 -1.39 -13.22
N SER A 175 20.95 -1.45 -14.54
CA SER A 175 20.09 -0.68 -15.42
C SER A 175 19.82 -1.53 -16.65
N ALA A 176 18.55 -1.72 -17.01
CA ALA A 176 18.16 -2.57 -18.13
C ALA A 176 16.82 -2.12 -18.72
N ALA A 177 16.71 -2.21 -20.05
CA ALA A 177 15.44 -2.03 -20.74
C ALA A 177 14.48 -3.17 -20.38
N SER A 178 13.25 -2.84 -20.00
CA SER A 178 12.24 -3.85 -19.67
C SER A 178 11.52 -4.39 -20.90
N PRO A 179 10.86 -5.56 -20.80
CA PRO A 179 9.98 -6.05 -21.86
C PRO A 179 8.90 -5.05 -22.30
N VAL A 180 8.31 -4.28 -21.38
CA VAL A 180 7.33 -3.24 -21.73
C VAL A 180 7.99 -2.11 -22.49
N GLU A 181 9.16 -1.63 -22.05
CA GLU A 181 9.91 -0.58 -22.74
C GLU A 181 10.28 -0.98 -24.17
N LEU A 182 10.75 -2.22 -24.36
CA LEU A 182 11.09 -2.77 -25.67
C LEU A 182 9.87 -2.92 -26.59
N ALA A 183 8.68 -3.08 -26.02
CA ALA A 183 7.43 -3.16 -26.78
C ALA A 183 6.83 -1.79 -27.13
N LEU A 184 7.31 -0.69 -26.50
CA LEU A 184 6.81 0.64 -26.79
C LEU A 184 7.32 1.16 -28.15
N PRO A 185 6.49 1.88 -28.91
CA PRO A 185 6.95 2.64 -30.07
C PRO A 185 8.06 3.62 -29.67
N VAL A 186 9.05 3.81 -30.55
CA VAL A 186 10.26 4.64 -30.28
C VAL A 186 9.90 6.04 -29.74
N GLY A 187 8.85 6.67 -30.27
CA GLY A 187 8.41 8.00 -29.80
C GLY A 187 7.81 8.03 -28.39
N LEU A 188 7.26 6.91 -27.90
CA LEU A 188 6.75 6.78 -26.53
C LEU A 188 7.85 6.35 -25.55
N ALA A 189 8.75 5.46 -25.97
CA ALA A 189 9.90 5.05 -25.17
C ALA A 189 10.84 6.23 -24.84
N ALA A 190 10.91 7.23 -25.72
CA ALA A 190 11.70 8.45 -25.50
C ALA A 190 11.05 9.48 -24.54
N GLN A 191 9.83 9.23 -24.03
CA GLN A 191 9.19 10.14 -23.08
C GLN A 191 9.76 9.89 -21.67
N PRO A 192 10.40 10.89 -21.01
CA PRO A 192 11.05 10.69 -19.71
C PRO A 192 10.13 10.08 -18.65
N PHE A 193 8.87 10.52 -18.62
CA PHE A 193 7.88 9.94 -17.71
C PHE A 193 7.62 8.45 -17.94
N LEU A 194 7.51 8.00 -19.20
CA LEU A 194 7.28 6.58 -19.46
C LEU A 194 8.54 5.78 -19.15
N GLN A 195 9.71 6.33 -19.46
CA GLN A 195 11.00 5.75 -19.13
C GLN A 195 11.13 5.53 -17.60
N ASP A 196 10.77 6.50 -16.77
CA ASP A 196 10.74 6.35 -15.30
C ASP A 196 9.80 5.22 -14.83
N LEU A 197 8.76 4.89 -15.60
CA LEU A 197 7.80 3.84 -15.22
C LEU A 197 8.19 2.45 -15.71
N THR A 198 8.90 2.38 -16.84
CA THR A 198 9.16 1.12 -17.55
C THR A 198 10.62 0.68 -17.48
N HIS A 199 11.57 1.59 -17.29
CA HIS A 199 12.99 1.23 -17.24
C HIS A 199 13.34 0.56 -15.91
N LEU A 200 14.25 -0.42 -15.95
CA LEU A 200 14.64 -1.19 -14.76
C LEU A 200 15.93 -0.64 -14.17
N ASP A 201 15.80 0.28 -13.23
CA ASP A 201 16.94 0.74 -12.44
C ASP A 201 16.90 0.18 -11.02
N ALA A 202 18.07 -0.23 -10.52
CA ALA A 202 18.20 -0.65 -9.13
C ALA A 202 18.35 0.54 -8.16
N THR A 203 18.89 1.67 -8.64
CA THR A 203 19.17 2.85 -7.82
C THR A 203 18.84 4.16 -8.53
N GLU A 204 18.53 5.18 -7.73
CA GLU A 204 18.43 6.59 -8.16
C GLU A 204 19.79 7.27 -7.94
N PHE A 205 20.28 7.98 -8.95
CA PHE A 205 21.52 8.77 -8.86
C PHE A 205 21.46 10.00 -9.79
N ASN A 206 22.32 10.99 -9.56
CA ASN A 206 22.48 12.12 -10.48
C ASN A 206 23.55 11.79 -11.54
N PRO A 207 23.19 11.65 -12.83
CA PRO A 207 24.15 11.30 -13.88
C PRO A 207 25.17 12.41 -14.17
N TYR A 208 24.89 13.65 -13.78
CA TYR A 208 25.78 14.80 -13.98
C TYR A 208 26.75 15.03 -12.80
N SER A 209 26.61 14.28 -11.70
CA SER A 209 27.51 14.40 -10.56
C SER A 209 28.86 13.74 -10.87
N ALA A 210 29.96 14.45 -10.61
CA ALA A 210 31.31 13.88 -10.70
C ALA A 210 31.53 12.70 -9.73
N ASN A 211 30.80 12.69 -8.60
CA ASN A 211 30.79 11.62 -7.62
C ASN A 211 29.33 11.18 -7.37
N PRO A 212 28.75 10.34 -8.25
CA PRO A 212 27.36 9.94 -8.13
C PRO A 212 27.16 9.03 -6.91
N ILE A 213 26.16 9.38 -6.09
CA ILE A 213 25.72 8.55 -4.96
C ILE A 213 24.54 7.71 -5.44
N TYR A 214 24.74 6.40 -5.50
CA TYR A 214 23.71 5.43 -5.90
C TYR A 214 22.84 5.08 -4.69
N ARG A 215 21.56 5.45 -4.76
CA ARG A 215 20.60 5.26 -3.67
C ARG A 215 19.60 4.18 -4.07
N PRO A 216 19.40 3.10 -3.27
CA PRO A 216 18.42 2.08 -3.60
C PRO A 216 17.03 2.66 -3.91
N ALA A 217 16.42 2.23 -5.01
CA ALA A 217 15.13 2.74 -5.48
C ALA A 217 14.15 1.64 -5.92
N ALA A 218 14.66 0.54 -6.52
CA ALA A 218 13.82 -0.56 -7.00
C ALA A 218 12.86 -1.12 -5.92
N PRO A 219 11.58 -1.35 -6.24
CA PRO A 219 10.99 -1.37 -7.58
C PRO A 219 10.55 0.00 -8.13
N TYR A 220 10.75 1.07 -7.37
CA TYR A 220 10.26 2.39 -7.72
C TYR A 220 11.33 3.16 -8.51
N PRO A 221 10.92 4.15 -9.33
CA PRO A 221 11.87 5.02 -10.04
C PRO A 221 12.72 5.86 -9.09
N TYR A 222 12.13 6.27 -7.97
CA TYR A 222 12.81 7.16 -7.03
C TYR A 222 12.90 6.53 -5.64
N THR A 223 14.04 6.75 -5.00
CA THR A 223 14.34 6.37 -3.62
C THR A 223 13.35 6.99 -2.62
N ASN A 224 12.74 8.12 -2.97
CA ASN A 224 11.70 8.75 -2.14
C ASN A 224 10.45 7.84 -2.00
N ASN A 225 10.05 7.20 -3.10
CA ASN A 225 8.95 6.24 -3.12
C ASN A 225 9.32 4.96 -2.39
N TRP A 226 10.56 4.47 -2.53
CA TRP A 226 11.05 3.31 -1.77
C TRP A 226 10.95 3.54 -0.26
N GLY A 227 11.45 4.69 0.22
CA GLY A 227 11.41 5.02 1.65
C GLY A 227 9.99 5.27 2.16
N THR A 228 9.12 5.87 1.34
CA THR A 228 7.69 6.02 1.69
C THR A 228 7.00 4.66 1.80
N GLY A 229 7.28 3.76 0.85
CA GLY A 229 6.82 2.37 0.89
C GLY A 229 7.26 1.65 2.16
N LEU A 230 8.54 1.77 2.53
CA LEU A 230 9.06 1.22 3.78
C LEU A 230 8.32 1.79 5.00
N ALA A 231 8.09 3.10 5.04
CA ALA A 231 7.39 3.77 6.14
C ALA A 231 5.95 3.26 6.33
N PHE A 232 5.26 2.89 5.26
CA PHE A 232 3.93 2.26 5.34
C PHE A 232 3.98 0.76 5.60
N LEU A 233 4.95 0.04 5.03
CA LEU A 233 5.05 -1.41 5.17
C LEU A 233 5.51 -1.84 6.55
N VAL A 234 6.42 -1.12 7.22
CA VAL A 234 6.91 -1.48 8.57
C VAL A 234 5.76 -1.67 9.57
N PRO A 235 4.86 -0.69 9.82
CA PRO A 235 3.73 -0.90 10.72
C PRO A 235 2.79 -1.99 10.22
N PHE A 236 2.62 -2.18 8.91
CA PHE A 236 1.81 -3.26 8.36
C PHE A 236 2.40 -4.65 8.68
N VAL A 237 3.71 -4.83 8.50
CA VAL A 237 4.44 -6.07 8.80
C VAL A 237 4.41 -6.34 10.30
N LEU A 238 4.60 -5.32 11.15
CA LEU A 238 4.48 -5.47 12.60
C LEU A 238 3.05 -5.84 13.02
N ALA A 239 2.03 -5.32 12.33
CA ALA A 239 0.64 -5.75 12.52
C ALA A 239 0.43 -7.24 12.18
N TYR A 240 1.04 -7.71 11.09
CA TYR A 240 1.03 -9.13 10.72
C TYR A 240 1.75 -10.00 11.76
N LEU A 241 2.96 -9.62 12.17
CA LEU A 241 3.77 -10.35 13.15
C LEU A 241 3.12 -10.39 14.54
N THR A 242 2.30 -9.42 14.90
CA THR A 242 1.55 -9.47 16.16
C THR A 242 0.32 -10.37 16.09
N ALA A 243 -0.32 -10.47 14.92
CA ALA A 243 -1.47 -11.36 14.68
C ALA A 243 -1.07 -12.83 14.48
N VAL A 244 -0.05 -13.08 13.67
CA VAL A 244 0.27 -14.43 13.16
C VAL A 244 1.45 -15.01 13.91
N ARG A 245 1.21 -16.04 14.74
CA ARG A 245 2.23 -16.60 15.66
C ARG A 245 3.15 -17.66 15.05
N ARG A 246 2.78 -18.29 13.93
CA ARG A 246 3.53 -19.40 13.30
C ARG A 246 3.50 -19.28 11.77
N GLY A 247 4.42 -19.98 11.10
CA GLY A 247 4.44 -20.12 9.63
C GLY A 247 5.71 -19.55 8.97
N PRO A 248 6.05 -20.01 7.75
CA PRO A 248 7.28 -19.64 7.07
C PRO A 248 7.35 -18.13 6.76
N LEU A 249 6.25 -17.53 6.33
CA LEU A 249 6.19 -16.09 6.06
C LEU A 249 6.54 -15.27 7.31
N ARG A 250 6.14 -15.70 8.51
CA ARG A 250 6.52 -15.02 9.76
C ARG A 250 8.05 -15.02 9.94
N LEU A 251 8.70 -16.16 9.73
CA LEU A 251 10.15 -16.28 9.85
C LEU A 251 10.87 -15.36 8.84
N VAL A 252 10.41 -15.39 7.59
CA VAL A 252 10.95 -14.51 6.53
C VAL A 252 10.77 -13.03 6.89
N LEU A 253 9.63 -12.64 7.45
CA LEU A 253 9.39 -11.26 7.90
C LEU A 253 10.29 -10.87 9.09
N LEU A 254 10.51 -11.77 10.05
CA LEU A 254 11.42 -11.52 11.18
C LEU A 254 12.87 -11.33 10.73
N ILE A 255 13.31 -12.06 9.70
CA ILE A 255 14.66 -11.94 9.13
C ILE A 255 14.77 -10.71 8.21
N SER A 256 13.74 -10.43 7.40
CA SER A 256 13.78 -9.32 6.45
C SER A 256 13.67 -7.94 7.10
N LEU A 257 13.05 -7.81 8.28
CA LEU A 257 13.01 -6.56 9.05
C LEU A 257 14.40 -5.97 9.37
N PRO A 258 15.33 -6.71 10.00
CA PRO A 258 16.69 -6.20 10.19
C PRO A 258 17.44 -6.07 8.87
N LEU A 259 17.23 -6.98 7.90
CA LEU A 259 17.88 -6.86 6.58
C LEU A 259 17.44 -5.63 5.79
N SER A 260 16.24 -5.10 6.02
CA SER A 260 15.78 -3.88 5.34
C SER A 260 16.52 -2.63 5.79
N LEU A 261 17.19 -2.66 6.96
CA LEU A 261 17.90 -1.50 7.48
C LEU A 261 19.03 -1.05 6.53
N VAL A 262 19.78 -1.98 5.94
CA VAL A 262 20.90 -1.66 5.05
C VAL A 262 20.45 -0.81 3.84
N PRO A 263 19.53 -1.29 2.97
CA PRO A 263 19.04 -0.45 1.89
C PRO A 263 18.33 0.81 2.41
N ALA A 264 17.62 0.74 3.55
CA ALA A 264 16.96 1.90 4.14
C ALA A 264 17.93 3.03 4.51
N PHE A 265 19.08 2.74 5.13
CA PHE A 265 20.07 3.77 5.42
C PHE A 265 20.76 4.30 4.16
N LEU A 266 21.04 3.42 3.20
CA LEU A 266 21.65 3.81 1.92
C LEU A 266 20.71 4.63 1.03
N THR A 267 19.40 4.63 1.28
CA THR A 267 18.47 5.56 0.62
C THR A 267 18.73 7.02 0.95
N LEU A 268 19.34 7.31 2.11
CA LEU A 268 19.47 8.67 2.67
C LEU A 268 18.13 9.42 2.76
N ASN A 269 17.01 8.71 2.81
CA ASN A 269 15.66 9.26 2.78
C ASN A 269 15.26 9.75 4.18
N ARG A 270 15.40 11.06 4.42
CA ARG A 270 15.09 11.67 5.73
C ARG A 270 13.60 11.62 6.06
N GLY A 271 12.70 11.85 5.09
CA GLY A 271 11.27 11.89 5.38
C GLY A 271 10.70 10.52 5.74
N MET A 272 11.31 9.41 5.29
CA MET A 272 10.99 8.05 5.75
C MET A 272 11.20 7.94 7.26
N PHE A 273 12.35 8.38 7.77
CA PHE A 273 12.65 8.33 9.20
C PHE A 273 11.76 9.27 10.01
N ILE A 274 11.46 10.47 9.49
CA ILE A 274 10.52 11.40 10.13
C ILE A 274 9.12 10.76 10.22
N GLY A 275 8.65 10.14 9.14
CA GLY A 275 7.36 9.44 9.11
C GLY A 275 7.31 8.30 10.11
N LEU A 276 8.30 7.39 10.09
CA LEU A 276 8.39 6.28 11.04
C LEU A 276 8.48 6.78 12.49
N GLY A 277 9.28 7.81 12.75
CA GLY A 277 9.39 8.45 14.06
C GLY A 277 8.06 9.02 14.55
N ALA A 278 7.31 9.70 13.68
CA ALA A 278 5.97 10.21 14.02
C ALA A 278 4.99 9.06 14.34
N GLY A 279 5.03 7.96 13.58
CA GLY A 279 4.23 6.76 13.86
C GLY A 279 4.56 6.17 15.23
N VAL A 280 5.85 6.07 15.57
CA VAL A 280 6.32 5.60 16.88
C VAL A 280 5.87 6.52 18.01
N LEU A 281 6.04 7.84 17.87
CA LEU A 281 5.60 8.82 18.86
C LEU A 281 4.09 8.78 19.09
N TYR A 282 3.31 8.61 18.03
CA TYR A 282 1.87 8.44 18.13
C TYR A 282 1.48 7.19 18.92
N LEU A 283 2.09 6.03 18.61
CA LEU A 283 1.83 4.79 19.36
C LEU A 283 2.26 4.90 20.81
N LEU A 284 3.40 5.54 21.06
CA LEU A 284 3.88 5.79 22.41
C LEU A 284 2.89 6.65 23.21
N GLY A 285 2.44 7.78 22.63
CA GLY A 285 1.44 8.64 23.26
C GLY A 285 0.14 7.88 23.58
N ARG A 286 -0.28 6.96 22.71
CA ARG A 286 -1.45 6.10 22.97
C ARG A 286 -1.26 5.12 24.11
N GLU A 287 -0.09 4.49 24.21
CA GLU A 287 0.18 3.54 25.30
C GLU A 287 0.38 4.25 26.65
N ILE A 288 1.01 5.43 26.65
CA ILE A 288 1.10 6.31 27.84
C ILE A 288 -0.30 6.71 28.31
N ALA A 289 -1.16 7.19 27.39
CA ALA A 289 -2.54 7.56 27.73
C ALA A 289 -3.37 6.38 28.26
N ARG A 290 -2.96 5.14 27.99
CA ARG A 290 -3.59 3.90 28.49
C ARG A 290 -2.92 3.34 29.75
N GLY A 291 -1.87 3.99 30.28
CA GLY A 291 -1.10 3.53 31.45
C GLY A 291 -0.29 2.25 31.21
N ARG A 292 -0.06 1.86 29.95
CA ARG A 292 0.59 0.58 29.58
C ARG A 292 2.05 0.79 29.22
N VAL A 293 2.84 1.11 30.25
CA VAL A 293 4.28 1.40 30.15
C VAL A 293 5.12 0.26 29.55
N ARG A 294 4.58 -0.98 29.51
CA ARG A 294 5.28 -2.19 29.07
C ARG A 294 5.63 -2.23 27.56
N LEU A 295 5.09 -1.32 26.75
CA LEU A 295 5.40 -1.20 25.31
C LEU A 295 6.48 -0.13 24.99
N LEU A 296 6.96 0.62 25.98
CA LEU A 296 8.05 1.59 25.82
C LEU A 296 9.38 0.95 25.44
N LEU A 297 9.67 -0.24 25.97
CA LEU A 297 10.95 -0.92 25.79
C LEU A 297 11.26 -1.28 24.32
N PRO A 298 10.39 -1.96 23.54
CA PRO A 298 10.69 -2.24 22.13
C PRO A 298 10.78 -0.97 21.27
N VAL A 299 10.01 0.07 21.58
CA VAL A 299 10.10 1.38 20.91
C VAL A 299 11.44 2.06 21.20
N ALA A 300 11.87 2.08 22.46
CA ALA A 300 13.17 2.61 22.85
C ALA A 300 14.32 1.82 22.22
N VAL A 301 14.22 0.49 22.11
CA VAL A 301 15.21 -0.35 21.42
C VAL A 301 15.29 -0.02 19.93
N ILE A 302 14.17 0.20 19.24
CA ILE A 302 14.16 0.59 17.82
C ILE A 302 14.83 1.97 17.63
N LEU A 303 14.50 2.94 18.50
CA LEU A 303 15.11 4.27 18.46
C LEU A 303 16.61 4.23 18.77
N LEU A 304 17.01 3.40 19.75
CA LEU A 304 18.41 3.19 20.12
C LEU A 304 19.20 2.51 18.99
N VAL A 305 18.66 1.47 18.36
CA VAL A 305 19.29 0.82 17.21
C VAL A 305 19.40 1.80 16.04
N GLY A 306 18.34 2.58 15.78
CA GLY A 306 18.38 3.66 14.79
C GLY A 306 19.50 4.66 15.05
N TRP A 307 19.67 5.10 16.30
CA TRP A 307 20.76 5.98 16.73
C TRP A 307 22.14 5.30 16.59
N LEU A 308 22.32 4.08 17.06
CA LEU A 308 23.59 3.35 16.98
C LEU A 308 24.06 3.16 15.53
N VAL A 309 23.15 2.91 14.59
CA VAL A 309 23.50 2.80 13.17
C VAL A 309 24.03 4.12 12.60
N THR A 310 23.57 5.27 13.09
CA THR A 310 24.15 6.58 12.70
C THR A 310 25.58 6.79 13.19
N LEU A 311 26.05 6.01 14.18
CA LEU A 311 27.43 6.06 14.67
C LEU A 311 28.39 5.19 13.84
N ILE A 312 27.87 4.17 13.14
CA ILE A 312 28.67 3.18 12.41
C ILE A 312 28.78 3.54 10.92
N ILE A 313 27.70 4.04 10.33
CA ILE A 313 27.73 4.53 8.95
C ILE A 313 28.17 6.00 9.00
N PRO A 314 29.14 6.45 8.20
CA PRO A 314 29.46 7.88 8.03
C PRO A 314 28.34 8.57 7.22
N VAL A 315 27.10 8.42 7.67
CA VAL A 315 25.91 9.10 7.15
C VAL A 315 26.13 10.60 7.24
N VAL A 316 26.82 11.05 8.31
CA VAL A 316 27.17 12.45 8.49
C VAL A 316 28.11 12.94 7.37
N ASP A 317 29.09 12.15 6.96
CA ASP A 317 30.01 12.55 5.87
C ASP A 317 29.34 12.45 4.49
N LEU A 318 28.49 11.44 4.26
CA LEU A 318 27.64 11.35 3.06
C LEU A 318 26.64 12.52 2.98
N ILE A 319 26.07 12.93 4.11
CA ILE A 319 25.16 14.08 4.22
C ILE A 319 25.93 15.39 4.02
N ARG A 320 27.08 15.56 4.66
CA ARG A 320 27.92 16.76 4.55
C ARG A 320 28.41 16.96 3.12
N ASN A 321 28.86 15.89 2.45
CA ASN A 321 29.28 15.91 1.05
C ASN A 321 28.12 16.24 0.08
N ARG A 322 26.88 15.89 0.42
CA ARG A 322 25.69 16.30 -0.34
C ARG A 322 25.36 17.79 -0.14
N THR A 323 25.56 18.32 1.07
CA THR A 323 25.21 19.72 1.38
C THR A 323 26.28 20.74 0.97
N SER A 324 27.54 20.33 0.83
CA SER A 324 28.64 21.25 0.45
C SER A 324 28.73 21.55 -1.04
N THR A 325 27.98 20.84 -1.88
CA THR A 325 28.00 20.97 -3.35
C THR A 325 26.67 21.47 -3.94
N THR A 326 25.67 21.80 -3.10
CA THR A 326 24.39 22.33 -3.61
C THR A 326 23.77 23.36 -2.68
N ASP A 327 23.66 24.61 -3.12
CA ASP A 327 22.88 25.71 -2.51
C ASP A 327 21.34 25.48 -2.55
N THR A 328 20.89 24.24 -2.34
CA THR A 328 19.51 23.75 -2.60
C THR A 328 18.43 24.18 -1.62
N ASN A 329 18.78 24.71 -0.43
CA ASN A 329 17.77 25.09 0.55
C ASN A 329 17.07 26.42 0.20
N ILE A 330 17.81 27.34 -0.44
CA ILE A 330 17.27 28.61 -0.92
C ILE A 330 16.31 28.32 -2.10
N ASP A 331 16.71 27.45 -3.04
CA ASP A 331 15.90 27.03 -4.19
C ASP A 331 14.60 26.31 -3.80
N ARG A 332 14.62 25.44 -2.77
CA ARG A 332 13.41 24.72 -2.33
C ARG A 332 12.39 25.62 -1.63
N TYR A 333 12.86 26.54 -0.80
CA TYR A 333 11.98 27.50 -0.15
C TYR A 333 11.32 28.40 -1.18
N ASP A 334 12.11 28.89 -2.15
CA ASP A 334 11.60 29.69 -3.25
C ASP A 334 10.54 28.93 -4.06
N LEU A 335 10.79 27.66 -4.37
CA LEU A 335 9.82 26.81 -5.07
C LEU A 335 8.50 26.62 -4.28
N TYR A 336 8.54 26.57 -2.94
CA TYR A 336 7.33 26.54 -2.11
C TYR A 336 6.57 27.86 -2.18
N VAL A 337 7.28 28.99 -2.12
CA VAL A 337 6.68 30.32 -2.24
C VAL A 337 6.04 30.50 -3.62
N GLN A 338 6.74 30.14 -4.68
CA GLN A 338 6.22 30.18 -6.06
C GLN A 338 5.01 29.25 -6.24
N THR A 339 5.07 28.02 -5.70
CA THR A 339 3.95 27.07 -5.77
C THR A 339 2.73 27.64 -5.04
N TRP A 340 2.92 28.24 -3.88
CA TRP A 340 1.85 28.87 -3.11
C TRP A 340 1.25 30.07 -3.84
N ALA A 341 2.08 30.93 -4.42
CA ALA A 341 1.62 32.06 -5.24
C ALA A 341 0.76 31.58 -6.42
N ALA A 342 1.19 30.52 -7.12
CA ALA A 342 0.41 29.91 -8.20
C ALA A 342 -0.94 29.34 -7.71
N VAL A 343 -0.97 28.70 -6.54
CA VAL A 343 -2.22 28.19 -5.94
C VAL A 343 -3.23 29.31 -5.71
N LEU A 344 -2.79 30.51 -5.32
CA LEU A 344 -3.69 31.66 -5.13
C LEU A 344 -4.34 32.13 -6.44
N HIS A 345 -3.73 31.87 -7.59
CA HIS A 345 -4.32 32.17 -8.90
C HIS A 345 -5.37 31.15 -9.35
N SER A 346 -5.29 29.89 -8.91
CA SER A 346 -6.26 28.83 -9.23
C SER A 346 -6.63 27.99 -7.99
N PRO A 347 -7.26 28.57 -6.97
CA PRO A 347 -7.37 27.94 -5.64
C PRO A 347 -8.37 26.77 -5.59
N LEU A 348 -9.35 26.73 -6.50
CA LEU A 348 -10.44 25.75 -6.44
C LEU A 348 -10.11 24.45 -7.18
N LEU A 349 -9.66 24.53 -8.43
CA LEU A 349 -9.41 23.37 -9.30
C LEU A 349 -7.94 23.17 -9.63
N GLY A 350 -7.04 24.07 -9.22
CA GLY A 350 -5.63 24.01 -9.57
C GLY A 350 -5.41 24.08 -11.08
N TYR A 351 -4.34 23.41 -11.53
CA TYR A 351 -3.89 23.38 -12.92
C TYR A 351 -4.07 22.01 -13.60
N GLY A 352 -4.73 21.06 -12.94
CA GLY A 352 -4.94 19.69 -13.41
C GLY A 352 -3.71 18.78 -13.27
N GLN A 353 -2.50 19.33 -13.32
CA GLN A 353 -1.24 18.61 -13.15
C GLN A 353 -0.12 19.55 -12.65
N PRO A 354 0.98 19.01 -12.09
CA PRO A 354 2.22 19.76 -11.86
C PRO A 354 2.81 20.30 -13.17
N THR A 355 3.67 21.32 -13.08
CA THR A 355 4.30 21.95 -14.27
C THR A 355 5.19 20.98 -15.04
N SER A 356 5.88 20.10 -14.33
CA SER A 356 6.71 19.04 -14.87
C SER A 356 6.41 17.72 -14.18
N VAL A 357 6.72 16.63 -14.88
CA VAL A 357 6.71 15.29 -14.29
C VAL A 357 8.10 14.90 -13.81
N ASP A 358 9.13 15.46 -14.44
CA ASP A 358 10.53 15.34 -14.06
C ASP A 358 10.84 16.25 -12.86
N THR A 359 11.07 15.64 -11.70
CA THR A 359 11.39 16.34 -10.46
C THR A 359 12.87 16.66 -10.30
N THR A 360 13.71 16.22 -11.22
CA THR A 360 15.17 16.18 -11.09
C THR A 360 15.86 17.15 -12.05
N HIS A 361 15.35 17.32 -13.27
CA HIS A 361 16.00 18.15 -14.30
C HIS A 361 15.15 19.30 -14.83
N SER A 362 13.90 19.45 -14.38
CA SER A 362 13.08 20.57 -14.83
C SER A 362 13.42 21.88 -14.10
N VAL A 363 13.36 22.98 -14.86
CA VAL A 363 13.79 24.32 -14.41
C VAL A 363 12.89 24.85 -13.27
N GLU A 364 11.57 24.54 -13.29
CA GLU A 364 10.62 24.95 -12.24
C GLU A 364 9.54 23.87 -11.99
N PRO A 365 9.82 22.84 -11.17
CA PRO A 365 8.91 21.71 -10.92
C PRO A 365 7.84 22.02 -9.86
N LEU A 366 7.03 23.06 -10.08
CA LEU A 366 5.93 23.44 -9.19
C LEU A 366 4.95 22.27 -8.98
N GLY A 367 4.61 22.03 -7.71
CA GLY A 367 3.69 20.96 -7.34
C GLY A 367 4.28 19.55 -7.32
N THR A 368 5.59 19.38 -7.37
CA THR A 368 6.24 18.05 -7.33
C THR A 368 6.93 17.70 -6.00
N GLN A 369 7.07 18.68 -5.10
CA GLN A 369 7.87 18.59 -3.87
C GLN A 369 7.23 17.80 -2.71
N GLY A 370 6.23 16.98 -3.01
CA GLY A 370 5.43 16.29 -2.02
C GLY A 370 3.98 16.20 -2.43
N LEU A 371 3.25 15.26 -1.85
CA LEU A 371 1.83 15.10 -2.13
C LEU A 371 1.03 16.36 -1.77
N LEU A 372 1.35 17.06 -0.67
CA LEU A 372 0.66 18.30 -0.30
C LEU A 372 0.69 19.32 -1.44
N TRP A 373 1.90 19.60 -1.94
CA TRP A 373 2.13 20.56 -3.01
C TRP A 373 1.49 20.12 -4.31
N GLN A 374 1.54 18.82 -4.60
CA GLN A 374 0.86 18.25 -5.76
C GLN A 374 -0.66 18.43 -5.67
N LEU A 375 -1.28 18.17 -4.52
CA LEU A 375 -2.72 18.32 -4.32
C LEU A 375 -3.14 19.78 -4.46
N LEU A 376 -2.42 20.70 -3.79
CA LEU A 376 -2.70 22.13 -3.86
C LEU A 376 -2.58 22.66 -5.29
N TYR A 377 -1.45 22.40 -5.94
CA TYR A 377 -1.16 22.94 -7.27
C TYR A 377 -2.03 22.29 -8.35
N SER A 378 -2.13 20.96 -8.35
CA SER A 378 -2.81 20.23 -9.43
C SER A 378 -4.33 20.26 -9.29
N TYR A 379 -4.85 20.20 -8.06
CA TYR A 379 -6.27 19.92 -7.81
C TYR A 379 -6.96 20.97 -6.93
N GLY A 380 -6.20 21.94 -6.40
CA GLY A 380 -6.71 23.03 -5.58
C GLY A 380 -6.74 22.75 -4.07
N ILE A 381 -7.02 23.80 -3.30
CA ILE A 381 -7.16 23.79 -1.84
C ILE A 381 -8.25 22.79 -1.37
N PRO A 382 -9.43 22.69 -2.02
CA PRO A 382 -10.45 21.71 -1.63
C PRO A 382 -9.96 20.27 -1.67
N ALA A 383 -9.13 19.90 -2.65
CA ALA A 383 -8.58 18.55 -2.76
C ALA A 383 -7.60 18.23 -1.61
N ALA A 384 -6.69 19.16 -1.30
CA ALA A 384 -5.77 19.02 -0.18
C ALA A 384 -6.52 18.93 1.16
N ALA A 385 -7.53 19.79 1.38
CA ALA A 385 -8.36 19.77 2.56
C ALA A 385 -9.12 18.44 2.71
N CYS A 386 -9.73 17.92 1.64
CA CYS A 386 -10.42 16.63 1.66
C CYS A 386 -9.45 15.48 1.98
N TYR A 387 -8.23 15.50 1.44
CA TYR A 387 -7.24 14.47 1.71
C TYR A 387 -6.80 14.46 3.18
N TYR A 388 -6.52 15.62 3.78
CA TYR A 388 -6.20 15.71 5.21
C TYR A 388 -7.39 15.37 6.11
N LEU A 389 -8.60 15.82 5.76
CA LEU A 389 -9.83 15.45 6.47
C LEU A 389 -10.03 13.94 6.49
N LEU A 390 -9.74 13.29 5.38
CA LEU A 390 -9.83 11.85 5.23
C LEU A 390 -8.81 11.11 6.09
N LEU A 391 -7.54 11.54 6.08
CA LEU A 391 -6.53 11.02 7.01
C LEU A 391 -6.96 11.21 8.47
N LEU A 392 -7.53 12.38 8.82
CA LEU A 392 -8.04 12.67 10.15
C LEU A 392 -9.21 11.76 10.54
N VAL A 393 -10.20 11.57 9.67
CA VAL A 393 -11.36 10.68 9.90
C VAL A 393 -10.89 9.25 10.13
N VAL A 394 -9.98 8.76 9.29
CA VAL A 394 -9.42 7.40 9.43
C VAL A 394 -8.58 7.28 10.69
N ALA A 395 -7.70 8.25 11.01
CA ALA A 395 -6.91 8.26 12.23
C ALA A 395 -7.78 8.27 13.49
N ARG A 396 -8.85 9.08 13.51
CA ARG A 396 -9.81 9.14 14.60
C ARG A 396 -10.56 7.82 14.77
N ARG A 397 -10.88 7.12 13.69
CA ARG A 397 -11.54 5.81 13.77
C ARG A 397 -10.58 4.72 14.23
N LEU A 398 -9.35 4.71 13.70
CA LEU A 398 -8.31 3.74 14.09
C LEU A 398 -7.77 3.98 15.50
N SER A 399 -7.95 5.16 16.10
CA SER A 399 -7.59 5.42 17.50
C SER A 399 -8.41 4.59 18.50
N ALA A 400 -9.55 4.03 18.07
CA ALA A 400 -10.33 3.07 18.84
C ALA A 400 -9.71 1.65 18.84
N ALA A 401 -8.67 1.39 18.04
CA ALA A 401 -8.05 0.07 17.98
C ALA A 401 -7.43 -0.35 19.31
N VAL A 402 -7.73 -1.59 19.73
CA VAL A 402 -7.24 -2.18 21.00
C VAL A 402 -6.36 -3.41 20.81
N SER A 403 -6.46 -4.09 19.66
CA SER A 403 -5.60 -5.24 19.35
C SER A 403 -4.20 -4.76 18.98
N ALA A 404 -3.17 -5.57 19.26
CA ALA A 404 -1.79 -5.25 18.89
C ALA A 404 -1.64 -4.93 17.39
N SER A 405 -2.30 -5.71 16.53
CA SER A 405 -2.30 -5.46 15.08
C SER A 405 -3.01 -4.16 14.71
N GLY A 406 -4.16 -3.86 15.34
CA GLY A 406 -4.87 -2.61 15.12
C GLY A 406 -4.12 -1.39 15.63
N LEU A 407 -3.33 -1.52 16.70
CA LEU A 407 -2.40 -0.48 17.16
C LEU A 407 -1.40 -0.14 16.07
N TRP A 408 -0.65 -1.11 15.55
CA TRP A 408 0.32 -0.84 14.47
C TRP A 408 -0.32 -0.21 13.23
N LEU A 409 -1.47 -0.73 12.77
CA LEU A 409 -2.17 -0.17 11.61
C LEU A 409 -2.72 1.25 11.84
N SER A 410 -2.99 1.63 13.09
CA SER A 410 -3.46 2.99 13.41
C SER A 410 -2.40 4.08 13.22
N ALA A 411 -1.11 3.72 13.16
CA ALA A 411 -0.03 4.66 12.89
C ALA A 411 -0.02 5.12 11.42
N LEU A 412 -0.53 4.31 10.49
CA LEU A 412 -0.50 4.58 9.05
C LEU A 412 -1.04 5.95 8.62
N PRO A 413 -2.24 6.40 9.03
CA PRO A 413 -2.73 7.73 8.64
C PRO A 413 -1.90 8.87 9.24
N VAL A 414 -1.26 8.67 10.39
CA VAL A 414 -0.36 9.66 11.01
C VAL A 414 0.94 9.76 10.24
N ILE A 415 1.53 8.62 9.89
CA ILE A 415 2.73 8.54 9.04
C ILE A 415 2.44 9.21 7.70
N ALA A 416 1.30 8.90 7.07
CA ALA A 416 0.88 9.52 5.82
C ALA A 416 0.77 11.04 5.95
N ALA A 417 0.08 11.55 6.98
CA ALA A 417 -0.09 12.99 7.19
C ALA A 417 1.25 13.74 7.33
N VAL A 418 2.24 13.13 7.98
CA VAL A 418 3.57 13.70 8.20
C VAL A 418 4.46 13.59 6.95
N ILE A 419 4.31 12.54 6.15
CA ILE A 419 5.08 12.36 4.90
C ILE A 419 4.52 13.23 3.76
N THR A 420 3.20 13.48 3.75
CA THR A 420 2.48 14.23 2.69
C THR A 420 3.18 15.53 2.24
N PRO A 421 3.72 16.38 3.14
CA PRO A 421 4.41 17.61 2.74
C PRO A 421 5.73 17.41 2.01
N PHE A 422 6.37 16.24 2.17
CA PHE A 422 7.75 16.01 1.73
C PHE A 422 7.83 15.06 0.53
N TYR A 423 6.93 14.07 0.43
CA TYR A 423 6.98 13.06 -0.63
C TYR A 423 5.63 12.83 -1.28
N GLY A 424 5.66 12.68 -2.60
CA GLY A 424 4.55 12.17 -3.40
C GLY A 424 4.51 10.65 -3.31
N TYR A 425 3.32 10.09 -3.17
CA TYR A 425 3.12 8.64 -3.14
C TYR A 425 1.81 8.23 -3.83
N VAL A 426 1.43 8.97 -4.87
CA VAL A 426 0.34 8.60 -5.80
C VAL A 426 0.84 7.52 -6.76
N ASP A 427 1.21 6.40 -6.19
CA ASP A 427 1.80 5.23 -6.80
C ASP A 427 1.33 3.97 -6.02
N PRO A 428 1.86 2.76 -6.27
CA PRO A 428 1.52 1.57 -5.50
C PRO A 428 1.55 1.71 -3.97
N ASN A 429 2.34 2.62 -3.41
CA ASN A 429 2.38 3.01 -1.99
C ASN A 429 1.04 3.47 -1.45
N MET A 430 0.24 4.21 -2.22
CA MET A 430 -1.10 4.61 -1.78
C MET A 430 -1.99 3.37 -1.56
N SER A 431 -1.84 2.34 -2.40
CA SER A 431 -2.57 1.08 -2.23
C SER A 431 -2.10 0.29 -1.01
N VAL A 432 -0.79 0.32 -0.69
CA VAL A 432 -0.26 -0.27 0.56
C VAL A 432 -0.87 0.42 1.79
N LEU A 433 -0.86 1.76 1.79
CA LEU A 433 -1.50 2.56 2.84
C LEU A 433 -2.97 2.16 3.02
N PHE A 434 -3.72 2.09 1.91
CA PHE A 434 -5.14 1.77 1.94
C PHE A 434 -5.46 0.32 2.27
N ALA A 435 -4.60 -0.63 1.90
CA ALA A 435 -4.72 -2.00 2.37
C ALA A 435 -4.61 -2.06 3.91
N GLY A 436 -3.65 -1.33 4.49
CA GLY A 436 -3.49 -1.24 5.94
C GLY A 436 -4.64 -0.53 6.64
N VAL A 437 -5.10 0.59 6.09
CA VAL A 437 -6.28 1.32 6.59
C VAL A 437 -7.53 0.45 6.53
N GLY A 438 -7.81 -0.21 5.40
CA GLY A 438 -8.96 -1.08 5.24
C GLY A 438 -8.96 -2.24 6.23
N LEU A 439 -7.81 -2.88 6.42
CA LEU A 439 -7.64 -3.97 7.37
C LEU A 439 -7.79 -3.50 8.83
N GLY A 440 -7.24 -2.32 9.14
CA GLY A 440 -7.34 -1.69 10.46
C GLY A 440 -8.78 -1.30 10.81
N LEU A 441 -9.51 -0.68 9.87
CA LEU A 441 -10.91 -0.32 10.08
C LEU A 441 -11.78 -1.55 10.26
N ALA A 442 -11.53 -2.63 9.51
CA ALA A 442 -12.23 -3.90 9.72
C ALA A 442 -11.99 -4.48 11.12
N ALA A 443 -10.79 -4.29 11.68
CA ALA A 443 -10.44 -4.68 13.06
C ALA A 443 -11.15 -3.87 14.14
N VAL A 444 -11.41 -2.59 13.88
CA VAL A 444 -12.17 -1.72 14.77
C VAL A 444 -13.67 -2.03 14.71
N ASP A 445 -14.20 -2.24 13.50
CA ASP A 445 -15.64 -2.44 13.26
C ASP A 445 -16.12 -3.87 13.61
N GLY A 446 -15.22 -4.76 14.01
CA GLY A 446 -15.56 -5.97 14.75
C GLY A 446 -14.49 -7.07 14.73
N ALA A 447 -14.84 -8.23 15.26
CA ALA A 447 -13.90 -9.33 15.44
C ALA A 447 -13.50 -9.98 14.10
N VAL A 448 -12.35 -9.57 13.56
CA VAL A 448 -11.74 -10.15 12.33
C VAL A 448 -10.38 -10.80 12.58
N ASN A 449 -9.80 -10.63 13.78
CA ASN A 449 -8.49 -11.17 14.19
C ASN A 449 -8.62 -12.12 15.40
N ARG A 450 -9.69 -12.93 15.46
CA ARG A 450 -9.90 -13.92 16.51
C ARG A 450 -9.91 -15.31 15.90
N ASP A 451 -9.26 -16.26 16.57
CA ASP A 451 -9.54 -17.67 16.30
C ASP A 451 -11.02 -17.95 16.58
N PRO A 452 -11.71 -18.72 15.73
CA PRO A 452 -13.15 -18.98 15.87
C PRO A 452 -13.57 -19.72 17.15
N GLY A 453 -12.66 -19.99 18.09
CA GLY A 453 -12.89 -20.82 19.29
C GLY A 453 -12.77 -20.14 20.66
N VAL A 454 -12.58 -18.81 20.76
CA VAL A 454 -12.45 -18.14 22.08
C VAL A 454 -13.73 -17.36 22.43
N PRO A 455 -14.51 -17.77 23.46
CA PRO A 455 -15.69 -17.03 23.94
C PRO A 455 -15.34 -15.65 24.50
N ARG A 456 -16.36 -14.78 24.60
CA ARG A 456 -16.24 -13.37 24.99
C ARG A 456 -15.79 -13.16 26.43
#